data_AF-X1SH63-F1
#
_entry.id   AF-X1SH63-F1
#
_cell.length_a   1.000
_cell.length_b   1.000
_cell.length_c   1.000
_cell.angle_alpha   90.00
_cell.angle_beta   90.00
_cell.angle_gamma   90.00
#
_symmetry.space_group_name_H-M   'P 1'
#
loop_
_entity.id
_entity.type
_entity.pdbx_description
1 polymer ?
#
loop_
_entity_poly.entity_id
_entity_poly.type
_entity_poly.pdbx_seq_one_letter_code
_entity_poly.pdbx_strand_id
1 'polypeptide(L)'
;MLRQIHIFVGEDCVYNHTYALALAEAELDNVTKIIQSYIEMPIPGKIFHRPVSEHFQIFHKSEGNVLFLFITDLVDSLDYIGPSIENTTKKFKELFPNPRDIKNSNDIKREFVNYLREQQYDLHSKITIIGPTNSGKTLLYTMLKGDDEHAIMNFARASIYMVDNLKFDIWDFALKDNFSLLWSKFIKGS
;
A
#
# COMPACT_ATOMS: atom_id res chain seq x y z
N MET A 1 -0.03 4.99 2.07
CA MET A 1 0.36 3.57 2.00
C MET A 1 -0.83 2.68 1.63
N LEU A 2 -0.60 1.60 0.87
CA LEU A 2 -1.61 0.56 0.62
C LEU A 2 -1.87 -0.26 1.90
N ARG A 3 -3.13 -0.27 2.36
CA ARG A 3 -3.54 -0.93 3.60
C ARG A 3 -4.21 -2.27 3.35
N GLN A 4 -5.16 -2.31 2.42
CA GLN A 4 -5.92 -3.50 2.07
C GLN A 4 -6.23 -3.56 0.57
N ILE A 5 -6.38 -4.79 0.07
CA ILE A 5 -6.90 -5.08 -1.26
C ILE A 5 -8.07 -6.05 -1.11
N HIS A 6 -9.16 -5.78 -1.82
CA HIS A 6 -10.29 -6.69 -1.98
C HIS A 6 -10.57 -6.88 -3.47
N ILE A 7 -10.92 -8.10 -3.87
CA ILE A 7 -11.30 -8.44 -5.23
C ILE A 7 -12.67 -9.09 -5.18
N PHE A 8 -13.61 -8.52 -5.92
CA PHE A 8 -15.01 -8.93 -5.97
C PHE A 8 -15.35 -9.49 -7.36
N VAL A 9 -16.19 -10.52 -7.40
CA VAL A 9 -16.78 -11.08 -8.62
C VAL A 9 -18.29 -11.06 -8.48
N GLY A 10 -18.93 -10.02 -9.03
CA GLY A 10 -20.24 -9.60 -8.54
C GLY A 10 -20.15 -9.31 -7.04
N GLU A 11 -21.13 -9.72 -6.25
CA GLU A 11 -21.17 -9.46 -4.79
C GLU A 11 -20.21 -10.34 -3.96
N ASP A 12 -19.61 -11.38 -4.55
CA ASP A 12 -18.73 -12.32 -3.84
C ASP A 12 -17.31 -11.76 -3.76
N CYS A 13 -16.83 -11.48 -2.54
CA CYS A 13 -15.43 -11.17 -2.28
C CYS A 13 -14.59 -12.44 -2.42
N VAL A 14 -13.92 -12.60 -3.56
CA VAL A 14 -13.15 -13.81 -3.87
C VAL A 14 -11.75 -13.81 -3.28
N TYR A 15 -11.22 -12.62 -2.95
CA TYR A 15 -9.91 -12.46 -2.36
C TYR A 15 -9.83 -11.18 -1.54
N ASN A 16 -9.09 -11.25 -0.43
CA ASN A 16 -8.67 -10.09 0.34
C ASN A 16 -7.22 -10.25 0.82
N HIS A 17 -6.57 -9.12 1.07
CA HIS A 17 -5.26 -9.06 1.70
C HIS A 17 -5.14 -7.80 2.54
N THR A 18 -4.55 -7.93 3.74
CA THR A 18 -4.30 -6.82 4.67
C THR A 18 -2.81 -6.72 4.94
N TYR A 19 -2.22 -5.54 4.67
CA TYR A 19 -0.80 -5.27 4.86
C TYR A 19 -0.48 -4.66 6.23
N ALA A 20 -1.40 -3.87 6.77
CA ALA A 20 -1.25 -3.17 8.04
C ALA A 20 -2.63 -2.87 8.65
N LEU A 21 -2.66 -2.13 9.76
CA LEU A 21 -3.90 -1.62 10.33
C LEU A 21 -4.73 -0.94 9.24
N ALA A 22 -5.99 -1.34 9.12
CA ALA A 22 -6.88 -0.95 8.05
C ALA A 22 -8.33 -0.88 8.58
N LEU A 23 -9.30 -0.75 7.67
CA LEU A 23 -10.71 -0.62 8.04
C LEU A 23 -11.17 -1.83 8.87
N ALA A 24 -11.90 -1.54 9.95
CA ALA A 24 -12.58 -2.56 10.71
C ALA A 24 -13.74 -3.15 9.89
N GLU A 25 -14.22 -4.35 10.25
CA GLU A 25 -15.27 -5.06 9.52
C GLU A 25 -16.54 -4.20 9.32
N ALA A 26 -16.99 -3.51 10.37
CA ALA A 26 -18.14 -2.60 10.28
C ALA A 26 -17.94 -1.42 9.33
N GLU A 27 -16.71 -0.90 9.20
CA GLU A 27 -16.40 0.16 8.25
C GLU A 27 -16.32 -0.38 6.82
N LEU A 28 -15.77 -1.59 6.65
CA LEU A 28 -15.72 -2.29 5.37
C LEU A 28 -17.12 -2.59 4.82
N ASP A 29 -18.07 -2.94 5.68
CA ASP A 29 -19.48 -3.10 5.29
C ASP A 29 -20.06 -1.81 4.73
N ASN A 30 -19.74 -0.66 5.35
CA ASN A 30 -20.18 0.64 4.85
C ASN A 30 -19.51 0.98 3.51
N VAL A 31 -18.23 0.68 3.35
CA VAL A 31 -17.52 0.82 2.06
C VAL A 31 -18.18 -0.03 0.99
N THR A 32 -18.49 -1.29 1.29
CA THR A 32 -19.12 -2.23 0.34
C THR A 32 -20.48 -1.71 -0.11
N LYS A 33 -21.30 -1.18 0.81
CA LYS A 33 -22.58 -0.51 0.47
C LYS A 33 -22.39 0.70 -0.43
N ILE A 34 -21.35 1.51 -0.20
CA ILE A 34 -21.05 2.70 -1.01
C ILE A 34 -20.68 2.31 -2.45
N ILE A 35 -19.94 1.22 -2.63
CA ILE A 35 -19.48 0.76 -3.95
C ILE A 35 -20.40 -0.28 -4.59
N GLN A 36 -21.48 -0.68 -3.92
CA GLN A 36 -22.42 -1.72 -4.38
C GLN A 36 -22.88 -1.50 -5.82
N SER A 37 -23.26 -0.26 -6.18
CA SER A 37 -23.72 0.06 -7.54
C SER A 37 -22.64 -0.20 -8.60
N TYR A 38 -21.36 -0.07 -8.24
CA TYR A 38 -20.22 -0.33 -9.13
C TYR A 38 -19.83 -1.80 -9.17
N ILE A 39 -20.21 -2.57 -8.15
CA ILE A 39 -20.13 -4.02 -8.14
C ILE A 39 -21.18 -4.60 -9.09
N GLU A 40 -22.42 -4.11 -9.00
CA GLU A 40 -23.55 -4.56 -9.83
C GLU A 40 -23.44 -4.07 -11.28
N MET A 41 -23.05 -2.81 -11.47
CA MET A 41 -22.91 -2.16 -12.79
C MET A 41 -21.50 -1.56 -12.94
N PRO A 42 -20.50 -2.40 -13.24
CA PRO A 42 -19.12 -1.94 -13.39
C PRO A 42 -18.96 -0.99 -14.57
N ILE A 43 -18.28 0.15 -14.34
CA ILE A 43 -17.82 1.05 -15.40
C ILE A 43 -16.39 0.67 -15.75
N PRO A 44 -16.13 0.03 -16.91
CA PRO A 44 -14.82 -0.53 -17.21
C PRO A 44 -13.74 0.55 -17.38
N GLY A 45 -12.53 0.27 -16.89
CA GLY A 45 -11.33 1.02 -17.27
C GLY A 45 -11.12 2.37 -16.59
N LYS A 46 -12.06 2.84 -15.76
CA LYS A 46 -11.89 4.05 -14.96
C LYS A 46 -11.60 3.71 -13.51
N ILE A 47 -10.57 4.33 -12.95
CA ILE A 47 -10.29 4.28 -11.52
C ILE A 47 -11.10 5.40 -10.85
N PHE A 48 -11.89 5.02 -9.85
CA PHE A 48 -12.63 5.93 -9.00
C PHE A 48 -11.92 6.04 -7.65
N HIS A 49 -12.01 7.21 -7.02
CA HIS A 49 -11.42 7.45 -5.71
C HIS A 49 -12.43 8.12 -4.78
N ARG A 50 -12.39 7.79 -3.49
CA ARG A 50 -13.26 8.41 -2.48
C ARG A 50 -12.69 8.27 -1.06
N PRO A 51 -12.67 9.34 -0.24
CA PRO A 51 -12.46 9.22 1.20
C PRO A 51 -13.62 8.46 1.87
N VAL A 52 -13.32 7.52 2.75
CA VAL A 52 -14.34 6.66 3.42
C VAL A 52 -14.34 6.77 4.94
N SER A 53 -13.24 7.22 5.53
CA SER A 53 -13.15 7.53 6.96
C SER A 53 -12.18 8.68 7.22
N GLU A 54 -11.96 9.03 8.49
CA GLU A 54 -11.00 10.04 8.91
C GLU A 54 -9.54 9.67 8.61
N HIS A 55 -9.26 8.40 8.30
CA HIS A 55 -7.91 7.89 8.11
C HIS A 55 -7.70 7.24 6.74
N PHE A 56 -8.78 6.79 6.08
CA PHE A 56 -8.69 5.98 4.89
C PHE A 56 -9.51 6.51 3.73
N GLN A 57 -8.99 6.24 2.53
CA GLN A 57 -9.70 6.39 1.27
C GLN A 57 -9.67 5.09 0.49
N ILE A 58 -10.57 5.01 -0.49
CA ILE A 58 -10.65 3.89 -1.41
C ILE A 58 -10.32 4.34 -2.82
N PHE A 59 -9.68 3.43 -3.54
CA PHE A 59 -9.56 3.46 -4.99
C PHE A 59 -10.18 2.17 -5.53
N HIS A 60 -11.05 2.28 -6.52
CA HIS A 60 -11.63 1.09 -7.13
C HIS A 60 -11.69 1.18 -8.65
N LYS A 61 -11.51 0.02 -9.28
CA LYS A 61 -11.56 -0.16 -10.72
C LYS A 61 -12.29 -1.45 -11.04
N SER A 62 -13.15 -1.39 -12.05
CA SER A 62 -13.77 -2.60 -12.58
C SER A 62 -13.18 -2.98 -13.94
N GLU A 63 -13.07 -4.28 -14.17
CA GLU A 63 -12.71 -4.83 -15.46
C GLU A 63 -13.49 -6.12 -15.74
N GLY A 64 -14.39 -6.08 -16.72
CA GLY A 64 -15.37 -7.15 -16.91
C GLY A 64 -16.32 -7.22 -15.71
N ASN A 65 -16.48 -8.41 -15.13
CA ASN A 65 -17.27 -8.66 -13.93
C ASN A 65 -16.45 -8.67 -12.62
N VAL A 66 -15.21 -8.21 -12.66
CA VAL A 66 -14.31 -8.16 -11.51
C VAL A 66 -14.14 -6.71 -11.06
N LEU A 67 -14.28 -6.47 -9.76
CA LEU A 67 -13.99 -5.18 -9.13
C LEU A 67 -12.78 -5.31 -8.20
N PHE A 68 -11.81 -4.45 -8.41
CA PHE A 68 -10.62 -4.31 -7.58
C PHE A 68 -10.82 -3.10 -6.67
N LEU A 69 -10.71 -3.31 -5.36
CA LEU A 69 -10.84 -2.28 -4.33
C LEU A 69 -9.54 -2.21 -3.54
N PHE A 70 -8.92 -1.04 -3.53
CA PHE A 70 -7.72 -0.72 -2.79
C PHE A 70 -8.08 0.27 -1.70
N ILE A 71 -7.69 -0.02 -0.47
CA ILE A 71 -7.85 0.87 0.68
C ILE A 71 -6.48 1.43 1.03
N THR A 72 -6.37 2.74 1.12
CA THR A 72 -5.11 3.45 1.33
C THR A 72 -5.27 4.59 2.33
N ASP A 73 -4.18 5.27 2.68
CA ASP A 73 -4.23 6.46 3.53
C ASP A 73 -4.74 7.67 2.74
N LEU A 74 -5.34 8.65 3.43
CA LEU A 74 -5.86 9.90 2.82
C LEU A 74 -4.81 10.73 2.04
N VAL A 75 -3.52 10.51 2.29
CA VAL A 75 -2.43 11.27 1.66
C VAL A 75 -2.03 10.73 0.29
N ASP A 76 -2.43 9.51 -0.05
CA ASP A 76 -2.07 8.88 -1.33
C ASP A 76 -2.88 9.49 -2.48
N SER A 77 -2.23 9.74 -3.62
CA SER A 77 -2.89 10.28 -4.81
C SER A 77 -3.24 9.21 -5.83
N LEU A 78 -4.17 9.53 -6.74
CA LEU A 78 -4.49 8.65 -7.87
C LEU A 78 -3.28 8.39 -8.77
N ASP A 79 -2.44 9.40 -9.01
CA ASP A 79 -1.23 9.25 -9.83
C ASP A 79 -0.24 8.25 -9.22
N TYR A 80 -0.27 8.13 -7.89
CA TYR A 80 0.59 7.23 -7.14
C TYR A 80 0.03 5.80 -7.09
N ILE A 81 -1.26 5.64 -6.77
CA ILE A 81 -1.89 4.32 -6.60
C ILE A 81 -2.36 3.71 -7.93
N GLY A 82 -2.70 4.55 -8.91
CA GLY A 82 -3.26 4.15 -10.20
C GLY A 82 -2.41 3.11 -10.94
N PRO A 83 -1.09 3.30 -11.10
CA PRO A 83 -0.22 2.29 -11.71
C PRO A 83 -0.29 0.93 -11.01
N SER A 84 -0.32 0.91 -9.67
CA SER A 84 -0.40 -0.34 -8.88
C SER A 84 -1.72 -1.07 -9.11
N ILE A 85 -2.84 -0.35 -9.22
CA ILE A 85 -4.16 -0.93 -9.55
C ILE A 85 -4.15 -1.50 -10.95
N GLU A 86 -3.63 -0.77 -11.94
CA GLU A 86 -3.53 -1.22 -13.34
C GLU A 86 -2.70 -2.50 -13.46
N ASN A 87 -1.52 -2.49 -12.86
CA ASN A 87 -0.58 -3.59 -12.80
C ASN A 87 -1.20 -4.84 -12.13
N THR A 88 -1.82 -4.65 -10.97
CA THR A 88 -2.53 -5.72 -10.24
C THR A 88 -3.68 -6.30 -11.05
N THR A 89 -4.47 -5.44 -11.68
CA THR A 89 -5.61 -5.84 -12.51
C THR A 89 -5.13 -6.72 -13.68
N LYS A 90 -4.08 -6.29 -14.38
CA LYS A 90 -3.48 -7.02 -15.49
C LYS A 90 -2.92 -8.38 -15.04
N LYS A 91 -2.14 -8.41 -13.96
CA LYS A 91 -1.53 -9.64 -13.45
C LYS A 91 -2.60 -10.62 -12.93
N PHE A 92 -3.64 -10.13 -12.29
CA PHE A 92 -4.75 -10.96 -11.84
C PHE A 92 -5.44 -11.67 -13.02
N LYS A 93 -5.74 -10.95 -14.11
CA LYS A 93 -6.34 -11.55 -15.31
C LYS A 93 -5.46 -12.59 -15.99
N GLU A 94 -4.15 -12.34 -16.03
CA GLU A 94 -3.17 -13.27 -16.58
C GLU A 94 -3.17 -14.60 -15.80
N LEU A 95 -3.19 -14.51 -14.47
CA LEU A 95 -3.13 -15.68 -13.58
C LEU A 95 -4.47 -16.39 -13.40
N PHE A 96 -5.58 -15.65 -13.47
CA PHE A 96 -6.93 -16.16 -13.21
C PHE A 96 -7.88 -15.82 -14.37
N PRO A 97 -7.80 -16.52 -15.52
CA PRO A 97 -8.75 -16.37 -16.62
C PRO A 97 -10.21 -16.56 -16.16
N ASN A 98 -10.42 -17.44 -15.18
CA ASN A 98 -11.64 -17.49 -14.37
C ASN A 98 -11.35 -16.91 -12.98
N PRO A 99 -11.89 -15.72 -12.64
CA PRO A 99 -11.59 -15.01 -11.39
C PRO A 99 -11.84 -15.80 -10.10
N ARG A 100 -12.77 -16.79 -10.13
CA ARG A 100 -13.10 -17.60 -8.95
C ARG A 100 -12.03 -18.65 -8.62
N ASP A 101 -11.12 -18.95 -9.54
CA ASP A 101 -10.08 -19.97 -9.36
C ASP A 101 -9.03 -19.57 -8.30
N ILE A 102 -8.97 -18.29 -7.92
CA ILE A 102 -8.15 -17.81 -6.80
C ILE A 102 -8.51 -18.46 -5.46
N LYS A 103 -9.73 -19.00 -5.31
CA LYS A 103 -10.14 -19.75 -4.11
C LYS A 103 -9.49 -21.15 -4.02
N ASN A 104 -9.07 -21.74 -5.15
CA ASN A 104 -8.70 -23.17 -5.23
C ASN A 104 -7.22 -23.44 -5.54
N SER A 105 -6.46 -22.49 -6.10
CA SER A 105 -5.11 -22.73 -6.65
C SER A 105 -3.98 -22.26 -5.74
N ASN A 106 -3.29 -23.17 -5.04
CA ASN A 106 -2.25 -22.77 -4.06
C ASN A 106 -1.00 -22.12 -4.69
N ASP A 107 -0.47 -22.64 -5.79
CA ASP A 107 0.78 -22.12 -6.38
C ASP A 107 0.56 -20.80 -7.14
N ILE A 108 -0.48 -20.72 -7.97
CA ILE A 108 -0.83 -19.51 -8.74
C ILE A 108 -1.23 -18.38 -7.77
N LYS A 109 -2.01 -18.70 -6.72
CA LYS A 109 -2.30 -17.73 -5.66
C LYS A 109 -1.04 -17.25 -4.95
N ARG A 110 -0.07 -18.13 -4.68
CA ARG A 110 1.21 -17.73 -4.08
C ARG A 110 1.97 -16.78 -5.00
N GLU A 111 2.01 -17.05 -6.30
CA GLU A 111 2.60 -16.12 -7.29
C GLU A 111 1.92 -14.75 -7.24
N PHE A 112 0.58 -14.72 -7.24
CA PHE A 112 -0.17 -13.47 -7.14
C PHE A 112 0.10 -12.72 -5.83
N VAL A 113 0.16 -13.42 -4.69
CA VAL A 113 0.47 -12.82 -3.39
C VAL A 113 1.89 -12.23 -3.38
N ASN A 114 2.87 -12.93 -3.96
CA ASN A 114 4.24 -12.41 -4.06
C ASN A 114 4.29 -11.16 -4.94
N TYR A 115 3.58 -11.17 -6.07
CA TYR A 115 3.46 -9.99 -6.92
C TYR A 115 2.83 -8.79 -6.19
N LEU A 116 1.76 -9.03 -5.43
CA LEU A 116 1.12 -8.00 -4.63
C LEU A 116 2.07 -7.37 -3.59
N ARG A 117 2.97 -8.17 -3.00
CA ARG A 117 4.01 -7.67 -2.08
C ARG A 117 5.03 -6.81 -2.80
N GLU A 118 5.44 -7.19 -4.01
CA GLU A 118 6.31 -6.36 -4.85
C GLU A 118 5.64 -5.03 -5.19
N GLN A 119 4.35 -5.06 -5.56
CA GLN A 119 3.58 -3.83 -5.81
C GLN A 119 3.44 -2.95 -4.56
N GLN A 120 3.30 -3.53 -3.37
CA GLN A 120 3.31 -2.75 -2.13
C GLN A 120 4.68 -2.12 -1.87
N TYR A 121 5.77 -2.81 -2.19
CA TYR A 121 7.12 -2.25 -2.09
C TYR A 121 7.35 -1.12 -3.09
N ASP A 122 6.88 -1.24 -4.33
CA ASP A 122 6.97 -0.19 -5.35
C ASP A 122 6.22 1.10 -4.95
N LEU A 123 5.27 0.98 -4.02
CA LEU A 123 4.68 2.13 -3.32
C LEU A 123 5.58 2.67 -2.20
N HIS A 124 6.92 2.51 -2.31
CA HIS A 124 7.98 3.14 -1.51
C HIS A 124 7.56 3.50 -0.07
N SER A 125 7.02 2.52 0.65
CA SER A 125 6.50 2.75 1.99
C SER A 125 7.67 3.09 2.90
N LYS A 126 7.58 4.23 3.55
CA LYS A 126 8.73 4.86 4.19
C LYS A 126 8.59 4.89 5.70
N ILE A 127 9.64 4.48 6.40
CA ILE A 127 9.75 4.62 7.85
C ILE A 127 10.78 5.71 8.13
N THR A 128 10.36 6.76 8.82
CA THR A 128 11.24 7.89 9.12
C THR A 128 11.63 7.92 10.59
N ILE A 129 12.93 7.96 10.87
CA ILE A 129 13.47 8.19 12.21
C ILE A 129 13.87 9.66 12.33
N ILE A 130 13.10 10.41 13.12
CA ILE A 130 13.42 11.78 13.52
C ILE A 130 13.55 11.89 15.04
N GLY A 131 14.30 12.87 15.49
CA GLY A 131 14.36 13.25 16.89
C GLY A 131 15.57 14.12 17.22
N PRO A 132 15.66 14.60 18.47
CA PRO A 132 16.75 15.45 18.91
C PRO A 132 18.13 14.81 18.75
N THR A 133 19.19 15.61 18.93
CA THR A 133 20.53 15.05 19.08
C THR A 133 20.62 14.19 20.34
N ASN A 134 21.42 13.12 20.28
CA ASN A 134 21.63 12.15 21.37
C ASN A 134 20.39 11.33 21.80
N SER A 135 19.31 11.30 21.02
CA SER A 135 18.13 10.45 21.30
C SER A 135 18.32 8.96 20.98
N GLY A 136 19.48 8.56 20.44
CA GLY A 136 19.72 7.19 19.97
C GLY A 136 19.20 6.87 18.57
N LYS A 137 18.62 7.83 17.83
CA LYS A 137 18.05 7.63 16.49
C LYS A 137 18.99 6.96 15.47
N THR A 138 20.23 7.43 15.37
CA THR A 138 21.23 6.86 14.44
C THR A 138 21.68 5.46 14.88
N LEU A 139 21.68 5.17 16.18
CA LEU A 139 21.94 3.83 16.68
C LEU A 139 20.81 2.88 16.29
N LEU A 140 19.55 3.28 16.49
CA LEU A 140 18.38 2.53 16.05
C LEU A 140 18.41 2.28 14.54
N TYR A 141 18.69 3.32 13.75
CA TYR A 141 18.85 3.18 12.29
C TYR A 141 19.93 2.15 11.93
N THR A 142 21.09 2.19 12.61
CA THR A 142 22.19 1.26 12.36
C THR A 142 21.81 -0.19 12.68
N MET A 143 20.93 -0.41 13.67
CA MET A 143 20.41 -1.74 14.01
C MET A 143 19.39 -2.26 12.99
N LEU A 144 18.67 -1.37 12.31
CA LEU A 144 17.57 -1.72 11.40
C LEU A 144 17.98 -1.71 9.92
N LYS A 145 18.97 -0.93 9.53
CA LYS A 145 19.35 -0.77 8.12
C LYS A 145 19.81 -2.10 7.50
N GLY A 146 19.52 -2.29 6.22
CA GLY A 146 20.13 -3.34 5.42
C GLY A 146 21.59 -3.01 5.04
N ASP A 147 22.13 -3.86 4.17
CA ASP A 147 23.50 -3.74 3.68
C ASP A 147 23.67 -2.52 2.76
N ASP A 148 22.67 -2.24 1.93
CA ASP A 148 22.68 -1.13 0.97
C ASP A 148 22.19 0.16 1.63
N GLU A 149 23.14 1.00 2.04
CA GLU A 149 22.90 2.36 2.54
C GLU A 149 23.25 3.39 1.46
N HIS A 150 22.37 4.37 1.25
CA HIS A 150 22.62 5.49 0.36
C HIS A 150 22.27 6.82 1.03
N ALA A 151 23.04 7.85 0.69
CA ALA A 151 22.74 9.22 1.11
C ALA A 151 21.70 9.81 0.15
N ILE A 152 20.60 10.33 0.70
CA ILE A 152 19.59 11.03 -0.09
C ILE A 152 20.00 12.48 -0.31
N MET A 153 20.51 13.11 0.75
CA MET A 153 21.09 14.45 0.77
C MET A 153 22.09 14.55 1.93
N ASN A 154 22.70 15.72 2.12
CA ASN A 154 23.60 15.99 3.24
C ASN A 154 22.94 15.85 4.63
N PHE A 155 21.61 15.79 4.69
CA PHE A 155 20.83 15.70 5.93
C PHE A 155 20.14 14.35 6.17
N ALA A 156 20.25 13.39 5.24
CA ALA A 156 19.47 12.16 5.31
C ALA A 156 20.20 10.95 4.74
N ARG A 157 20.06 9.82 5.43
CA ARG A 157 20.52 8.50 4.98
C ARG A 157 19.33 7.58 4.86
N ALA A 158 19.34 6.71 3.87
CA ALA A 158 18.31 5.71 3.70
C ALA A 158 18.89 4.35 3.38
N SER A 159 18.14 3.32 3.78
CA SER A 159 18.43 1.93 3.46
C SER A 159 17.11 1.18 3.34
N ILE A 160 17.16 -0.06 2.87
CA ILE A 160 16.02 -0.94 2.85
C ILE A 160 15.94 -1.65 4.21
N TYR A 161 14.76 -1.63 4.81
CA TYR A 161 14.43 -2.40 6.00
C TYR A 161 13.38 -3.45 5.64
N MET A 162 13.58 -4.68 6.09
CA MET A 162 12.66 -5.79 5.86
C MET A 162 12.06 -6.25 7.18
N VAL A 163 10.73 -6.30 7.23
CA VAL A 163 9.98 -6.94 8.33
C VAL A 163 9.15 -8.03 7.72
N ASP A 164 9.41 -9.26 8.13
CA ASP A 164 8.84 -10.46 7.53
C ASP A 164 9.03 -10.47 6.01
N ASN A 165 7.95 -10.29 5.25
CA ASN A 165 7.95 -10.27 3.79
C ASN A 165 7.65 -8.88 3.21
N LEU A 166 7.63 -7.84 4.04
CA LEU A 166 7.40 -6.46 3.65
C LEU A 166 8.72 -5.68 3.65
N LYS A 167 8.87 -4.85 2.62
CA LYS A 167 10.06 -4.02 2.41
C LYS A 167 9.67 -2.56 2.58
N PHE A 168 10.50 -1.82 3.30
CA PHE A 168 10.31 -0.41 3.58
C PHE A 168 11.60 0.36 3.33
N ASP A 169 11.47 1.61 2.92
CA ASP A 169 12.60 2.53 2.94
C ASP A 169 12.72 3.12 4.34
N ILE A 170 13.80 2.83 5.06
CA ILE A 170 14.08 3.42 6.38
C ILE A 170 14.99 4.63 6.24
N TRP A 171 14.58 5.77 6.77
CA TRP A 171 15.24 7.07 6.61
C TRP A 171 15.70 7.62 7.96
N ASP A 172 16.99 7.91 8.13
CA ASP A 172 17.55 8.60 9.31
C ASP A 172 17.79 10.08 9.01
N PHE A 173 17.26 10.94 9.88
CA PHE A 173 17.54 12.38 9.84
C PHE A 173 18.89 12.68 10.52
N ALA A 174 19.90 12.95 9.70
CA ALA A 174 21.31 12.98 10.12
C ALA A 174 21.84 14.36 10.55
N LEU A 175 21.05 15.45 10.45
CA LEU A 175 21.50 16.76 10.93
C LEU A 175 21.63 16.79 12.45
N LYS A 176 22.69 17.46 12.90
CA LYS A 176 22.93 17.78 14.31
C LYS A 176 22.08 18.98 14.72
N ASP A 177 20.77 18.77 14.71
CA ASP A 177 19.79 19.78 15.10
C ASP A 177 18.74 19.17 16.04
N ASN A 178 18.33 19.93 17.04
CA ASN A 178 17.28 19.53 17.98
C ASN A 178 15.89 19.89 17.48
N PHE A 179 15.77 20.88 16.58
CA PHE A 179 14.50 21.37 16.05
C PHE A 179 14.65 21.80 14.60
N SER A 180 14.66 20.83 13.69
CA SER A 180 14.77 21.15 12.27
C SER A 180 13.41 21.49 11.66
N LEU A 181 13.34 22.64 11.00
CA LEU A 181 12.20 23.02 10.14
C LEU A 181 11.98 22.02 8.99
N LEU A 182 12.94 21.13 8.73
CA LEU A 182 12.84 20.10 7.71
C LEU A 182 12.06 18.87 8.15
N TRP A 183 11.80 18.67 9.44
CA TRP A 183 11.12 17.45 9.92
C TRP A 183 9.76 17.24 9.28
N SER A 184 8.94 18.28 9.16
CA SER A 184 7.62 18.18 8.52
C SER A 184 7.69 17.77 7.05
N LYS A 185 8.72 18.22 6.33
CA LYS A 185 9.00 17.80 4.96
C LYS A 185 9.56 16.38 4.91
N PHE A 186 10.38 16.03 5.90
CA PHE A 186 11.07 14.75 5.98
C PHE A 186 10.13 13.60 6.31
N ILE A 187 9.14 13.81 7.18
CA ILE A 187 8.14 12.78 7.53
C ILE A 187 7.02 12.64 6.49
N LYS A 188 6.98 13.51 5.48
CA LYS A 188 5.92 13.45 4.47
C LYS A 188 5.98 12.11 3.73
N GLY A 189 4.85 11.42 3.69
CA GLY A 189 4.71 10.09 3.06
C GLY A 189 5.24 8.92 3.90
N SER A 190 5.54 9.15 5.18
CA SER A 190 5.80 8.10 6.18
C SER A 190 4.53 7.73 6.95
#